data_AF-A0A6A4HVR9-F1
#
_entry.id   AF-A0A6A4HVR9-F1
#
_cell.length_a   1.000
_cell.length_b   1.000
_cell.length_c   1.000
_cell.angle_alpha   90.00
_cell.angle_beta   90.00
_cell.angle_gamma   90.00
#
_symmetry.space_group_name_H-M   'P 1'
#
loop_
_entity.id
_entity.type
_entity.pdbx_description
1 polymer ?
#
loop_
_entity_poly.entity_id
_entity_poly.type
_entity_poly.pdbx_seq_one_letter_code
_entity_poly.pdbx_strand_id
1 'polypeptide(L)'
;MARVDPHLTFGCEVALDVDLALLGELEQVQHLFLRRLLSLHRRSILVVFFSETGLIPIRYRRIGLALGFLSYLLGLPMTHLAKAALENAFSLASHGHSSWINNLIIILARLPVTVVCTLNDLRDPKRIERLTDQVMQSCEASIQISLETQNGTVLLFHVNGGYVGSVKRVSKMNAMPYSHAKGTALCYIFAIAS
;
A
#
# COMPACT_ATOMS: atom_id res chain seq x y z
N MET A 1 -1.02 16.52 2.44
CA MET A 1 -0.70 15.27 1.72
C MET A 1 -0.63 15.43 0.20
N ALA A 2 -1.51 16.23 -0.42
CA ALA A 2 -1.67 16.30 -1.88
C ALA A 2 -0.40 16.53 -2.73
N ARG A 3 0.66 17.15 -2.20
CA ARG A 3 1.91 17.40 -2.96
C ARG A 3 3.03 16.39 -2.72
N VAL A 4 3.14 15.79 -1.54
CA VAL A 4 4.25 14.89 -1.19
C VAL A 4 3.91 13.44 -1.52
N ASP A 5 2.64 13.08 -1.36
CA ASP A 5 2.17 11.73 -1.59
C ASP A 5 2.38 11.22 -3.03
N PRO A 6 2.19 12.04 -4.09
CA PRO A 6 2.56 11.64 -5.45
C PRO A 6 4.06 11.32 -5.58
N HIS A 7 4.95 12.11 -4.99
CA HIS A 7 6.39 11.86 -5.06
C HIS A 7 6.81 10.59 -4.31
N LEU A 8 6.11 10.29 -3.22
CA LEU A 8 6.35 9.12 -2.39
C LEU A 8 5.78 7.82 -2.99
N THR A 9 4.79 7.92 -3.87
CA THR A 9 4.13 6.77 -4.52
C THR A 9 4.48 6.64 -6.00
N PHE A 10 5.20 7.61 -6.57
CA PHE A 10 5.57 7.61 -7.98
C PHE A 10 6.40 6.39 -8.35
N GLY A 11 6.00 5.71 -9.42
CA GLY A 11 6.72 4.55 -9.96
C GLY A 11 6.65 3.29 -9.09
N CYS A 12 5.83 3.29 -8.03
CA CYS A 12 5.71 2.13 -7.15
C CYS A 12 5.05 0.91 -7.82
N GLU A 13 4.23 1.12 -8.84
CA GLU A 13 3.72 0.03 -9.68
C GLU A 13 4.83 -0.69 -10.47
N VAL A 14 5.94 -0.02 -10.76
CA VAL A 14 7.07 -0.57 -11.53
C VAL A 14 8.17 -1.08 -10.59
N ALA A 15 8.48 -0.30 -9.54
CA ALA A 15 9.53 -0.60 -8.57
C ALA A 15 8.95 -0.97 -7.20
N LEU A 16 8.98 -2.27 -6.91
CA LEU A 16 8.56 -2.84 -5.63
C LEU A 16 9.64 -2.68 -4.56
N ASP A 17 9.22 -2.40 -3.33
CA ASP A 17 10.10 -2.19 -2.17
C ASP A 17 10.60 -3.51 -1.57
N VAL A 18 11.49 -4.20 -2.29
CA VAL A 18 12.07 -5.48 -1.83
C VAL A 18 13.11 -5.26 -0.73
N ASP A 19 13.86 -4.16 -0.81
CA ASP A 19 14.87 -3.80 0.17
C ASP A 19 14.25 -3.02 1.35
N LEU A 20 14.29 -3.63 2.53
CA LEU A 20 13.72 -3.06 3.76
C LEU A 20 14.50 -1.83 4.26
N ALA A 21 15.79 -1.70 3.94
CA ALA A 21 16.59 -0.54 4.34
C ALA A 21 16.13 0.70 3.57
N LEU A 22 16.02 0.60 2.24
CA LEU A 22 15.52 1.67 1.39
C LEU A 22 14.05 2.02 1.69
N LEU A 23 13.23 1.00 1.96
CA LEU A 23 11.86 1.23 2.42
C LEU A 23 11.82 2.00 3.74
N GLY A 24 12.72 1.68 4.68
CA GLY A 24 12.84 2.38 5.96
C GLY A 24 13.20 3.86 5.81
N GLU A 25 14.06 4.21 4.85
CA GLU A 25 14.35 5.62 4.54
C GLU A 25 13.10 6.35 4.05
N LEU A 26 12.31 5.71 3.20
CA LEU A 26 11.07 6.27 2.67
C LEU A 26 9.99 6.44 3.76
N GLU A 27 9.87 5.46 4.64
CA GLU A 27 9.01 5.55 5.83
C GLU A 27 9.43 6.72 6.73
N GLN A 28 10.73 6.95 6.93
CA GLN A 28 11.22 8.10 7.68
C GLN A 28 10.84 9.44 7.05
N VAL A 29 10.90 9.55 5.71
CA VAL A 29 10.46 10.75 5.00
C VAL A 29 8.96 10.99 5.20
N GLN A 30 8.13 9.94 5.10
CA GLN A 30 6.69 10.04 5.35
C GLN A 30 6.42 10.52 6.80
N HIS A 31 7.08 9.92 7.78
CA HIS A 31 6.95 10.27 9.19
C HIS A 31 7.39 11.72 9.48
N LEU A 32 8.50 12.16 8.88
CA LEU A 32 9.00 13.53 9.03
C LEU A 32 8.01 14.54 8.46
N PHE A 33 7.47 14.27 7.28
CA PHE A 33 6.46 15.12 6.66
C PHE A 33 5.19 15.20 7.53
N LEU A 34 4.73 14.06 8.05
CA LEU A 34 3.55 14.00 8.92
C LEU A 34 3.71 14.81 10.20
N ARG A 35 4.86 14.67 10.87
CA ARG A 35 5.17 15.44 12.09
C ARG A 35 5.18 16.94 11.81
N ARG A 36 5.76 17.36 10.69
CA ARG A 36 5.78 18.78 10.30
C ARG A 36 4.40 19.30 9.96
N LEU A 37 3.60 18.52 9.23
CA LEU A 37 2.25 18.90 8.81
C LEU A 37 1.31 19.10 10.01
N LEU A 38 1.46 18.28 11.05
CA LEU A 38 0.63 18.32 12.25
C LEU A 38 1.25 19.14 13.40
N SER A 39 2.39 19.79 13.19
CA SER A 39 3.13 20.56 14.20
C SER A 39 3.47 19.75 15.46
N LEU A 40 3.84 18.47 15.29
CA LEU A 40 4.08 17.55 16.39
C LEU A 40 5.55 17.44 16.74
N HIS A 41 5.82 17.24 18.03
CA HIS A 41 7.17 17.09 18.54
C HIS A 41 7.84 15.79 18.06
N ARG A 42 9.17 15.77 17.92
CA ARG A 42 9.92 14.59 17.42
C ARG A 42 9.70 13.31 18.26
N ARG A 43 9.35 13.45 19.54
CA ARG A 43 9.08 12.34 20.46
C ARG A 43 7.62 11.84 20.43
N SER A 44 6.78 12.42 19.59
CA SER A 44 5.39 12.01 19.48
C SER A 44 5.28 10.57 18.96
N ILE A 45 4.34 9.83 19.55
CA ILE A 45 4.02 8.45 19.17
C ILE A 45 3.53 8.43 17.72
N LEU A 46 4.24 7.72 16.85
CA LEU A 46 3.94 7.67 15.40
C LEU A 46 2.66 6.89 15.10
N VAL A 47 2.41 5.82 15.84
CA VAL A 47 1.31 4.88 15.55
C VAL A 47 -0.06 5.53 15.74
N VAL A 48 -0.18 6.47 16.69
CA VAL A 48 -1.40 7.25 16.93
C VAL A 48 -1.77 8.11 15.71
N PHE A 49 -0.79 8.48 14.87
CA PHE A 49 -1.12 9.21 13.63
C PHE A 49 -1.88 8.36 12.66
N PHE A 50 -1.43 7.14 12.42
CA PHE A 50 -2.08 6.25 11.47
C PHE A 50 -3.46 5.81 11.98
N SER A 51 -3.63 5.57 13.29
CA SER A 51 -4.93 5.23 13.87
C SER A 51 -5.93 6.39 13.84
N GLU A 52 -5.53 7.61 14.23
CA GLU A 52 -6.46 8.73 14.37
C GLU A 52 -6.74 9.46 13.05
N THR A 53 -5.77 9.55 12.16
CA THR A 53 -5.93 10.27 10.88
C THR A 53 -6.44 9.39 9.75
N GLY A 54 -6.47 8.06 9.95
CA GLY A 54 -6.81 7.09 8.91
C GLY A 54 -5.81 7.05 7.76
N LEU A 55 -4.61 7.63 7.95
CA LEU A 55 -3.56 7.58 6.95
C LEU A 55 -2.95 6.17 6.89
N ILE A 56 -2.53 5.79 5.68
CA ILE A 56 -1.94 4.48 5.42
C ILE A 56 -0.42 4.63 5.39
N PRO A 57 0.34 3.79 6.13
CA PRO A 57 1.80 3.76 6.01
C PRO A 57 2.23 3.47 4.57
N ILE A 58 3.30 4.11 4.13
CA ILE A 58 3.72 4.11 2.72
C ILE A 58 3.96 2.71 2.15
N ARG A 59 4.47 1.79 2.97
CA ARG A 59 4.64 0.37 2.65
C ARG A 59 3.35 -0.24 2.11
N TYR A 60 2.26 -0.14 2.87
CA TYR A 60 0.97 -0.70 2.49
C TYR A 60 0.36 0.03 1.29
N ARG A 61 0.52 1.36 1.23
CA ARG A 61 0.02 2.16 0.13
C ARG A 61 0.65 1.78 -1.21
N ARG A 62 1.98 1.62 -1.26
CA ARG A 62 2.71 1.25 -2.48
C ARG A 62 2.39 -0.19 -2.92
N ILE A 63 2.21 -1.12 -1.97
CA ILE A 63 1.74 -2.48 -2.28
C ILE A 63 0.33 -2.46 -2.89
N GLY A 64 -0.60 -1.68 -2.32
CA GLY A 64 -1.95 -1.55 -2.86
C GLY A 64 -1.97 -1.02 -4.30
N LEU A 65 -1.11 -0.05 -4.61
CA LEU A 65 -0.95 0.47 -5.97
C LEU A 65 -0.37 -0.59 -6.94
N ALA A 66 0.64 -1.35 -6.50
CA ALA A 66 1.18 -2.46 -7.29
C ALA A 66 0.14 -3.56 -7.58
N LEU A 67 -0.70 -3.91 -6.60
CA LEU A 67 -1.80 -4.87 -6.79
C LEU A 67 -2.87 -4.32 -7.75
N GLY A 68 -3.22 -3.03 -7.62
CA GLY A 68 -4.11 -2.35 -8.56
C GLY A 68 -3.57 -2.35 -9.99
N PHE A 69 -2.27 -2.09 -10.15
CA PHE A 69 -1.60 -2.17 -11.45
C PHE A 69 -1.59 -3.59 -12.02
N LEU A 70 -1.34 -4.62 -11.20
CA LEU A 70 -1.44 -6.01 -11.64
C LEU A 70 -2.85 -6.36 -12.13
N SER A 71 -3.89 -5.94 -11.40
CA SER A 71 -5.28 -6.13 -11.81
C SER A 71 -5.55 -5.48 -13.17
N TYR A 72 -5.07 -4.25 -13.38
CA TYR A 72 -5.12 -3.58 -14.67
C TYR A 72 -4.41 -4.38 -15.78
N LEU A 73 -3.18 -4.83 -15.53
CA LEU A 73 -2.40 -5.60 -16.51
C LEU A 73 -3.08 -6.92 -16.87
N LEU A 74 -3.77 -7.57 -15.93
CA LEU A 74 -4.48 -8.81 -16.20
C LEU A 74 -5.66 -8.60 -17.16
N GLY A 75 -6.33 -7.44 -17.09
CA GLY A 75 -7.45 -7.07 -17.96
C GLY A 75 -7.05 -6.64 -19.38
N LEU A 76 -5.76 -6.45 -19.67
CA LEU A 76 -5.29 -6.04 -20.99
C LEU A 76 -5.35 -7.19 -22.01
N PRO A 77 -5.56 -6.88 -23.31
CA PRO A 77 -5.50 -7.86 -24.38
C PRO A 77 -4.05 -8.35 -24.59
N MET A 78 -3.89 -9.59 -25.06
CA MET A 78 -2.56 -10.21 -25.30
C MET A 78 -1.70 -9.46 -26.33
N THR A 79 -2.31 -8.65 -27.19
CA THR A 79 -1.60 -7.81 -28.16
C THR A 79 -0.90 -6.61 -27.51
N HIS A 80 -1.24 -6.28 -26.26
CA HIS A 80 -0.65 -5.16 -25.54
C HIS A 80 0.72 -5.54 -24.98
N LEU A 81 1.75 -4.73 -25.22
CA LEU A 81 3.13 -5.00 -24.77
C LEU A 81 3.22 -5.23 -23.26
N ALA A 82 2.47 -4.46 -22.46
CA ALA A 82 2.45 -4.64 -21.01
C ALA A 82 1.85 -6.00 -20.58
N LYS A 83 0.87 -6.54 -21.32
CA LYS A 83 0.33 -7.88 -21.09
C LYS A 83 1.36 -8.95 -21.44
N ALA A 84 2.05 -8.80 -22.57
CA ALA A 84 3.12 -9.71 -22.96
C ALA A 84 4.28 -9.71 -21.95
N ALA A 85 4.68 -8.53 -21.45
CA ALA A 85 5.68 -8.39 -20.40
C ALA A 85 5.23 -9.06 -19.09
N LEU A 86 3.96 -8.94 -18.72
CA LEU A 86 3.38 -9.62 -17.56
C LEU A 86 3.45 -11.15 -17.70
N GLU A 87 3.06 -11.72 -18.85
CA GLU A 87 3.16 -13.16 -19.08
C GLU A 87 4.61 -13.65 -19.03
N ASN A 88 5.56 -12.87 -19.55
CA ASN A 88 6.98 -13.15 -19.40
C ASN A 88 7.43 -13.13 -17.94
N ALA A 89 6.95 -12.17 -17.14
CA ALA A 89 7.26 -12.10 -15.71
C ALA A 89 6.71 -13.32 -14.94
N PHE A 90 5.52 -13.82 -15.30
CA PHE A 90 4.98 -15.05 -14.76
C PHE A 90 5.78 -16.28 -15.19
N SER A 91 6.20 -16.36 -16.46
CA SER A 91 7.06 -17.43 -16.95
C SER A 91 8.39 -17.45 -16.20
N LEU A 92 9.05 -16.30 -16.02
CA LEU A 92 10.28 -16.21 -15.23
C LEU A 92 10.06 -16.67 -13.78
N ALA A 93 8.94 -16.27 -13.17
CA ALA A 93 8.61 -16.71 -11.81
C ALA A 93 8.39 -18.23 -11.71
N SER A 94 7.72 -18.86 -12.69
CA SER A 94 7.49 -20.31 -12.67
C SER A 94 8.78 -21.11 -12.86
N HIS A 95 9.79 -20.53 -13.52
CA HIS A 95 11.12 -21.11 -13.67
C HIS A 95 12.07 -20.77 -12.51
N GLY A 96 11.59 -20.10 -11.46
CA GLY A 96 12.38 -19.76 -10.28
C GLY A 96 13.36 -18.60 -10.47
N HIS A 97 13.23 -17.83 -11.54
CA HIS A 97 14.05 -16.63 -11.77
C HIS A 97 13.47 -15.42 -11.04
N SER A 98 14.34 -14.45 -10.74
CA SER A 98 13.92 -13.16 -10.19
C SER A 98 13.00 -12.44 -11.17
N SER A 99 11.79 -12.10 -10.73
CA SER A 99 10.83 -11.35 -11.52
C SER A 99 10.01 -10.41 -10.65
N TRP A 100 9.35 -9.45 -11.27
CA TRP A 100 8.44 -8.53 -10.59
C TRP A 100 7.34 -9.28 -9.81
N ILE A 101 6.84 -10.39 -10.35
CA ILE A 101 5.84 -11.24 -9.68
C ILE A 101 6.42 -11.90 -8.42
N ASN A 102 7.63 -12.46 -8.49
CA ASN A 102 8.25 -13.09 -7.32
C ASN A 102 8.56 -12.05 -6.23
N ASN A 103 8.98 -10.85 -6.63
CA ASN A 103 9.17 -9.73 -5.72
C ASN A 103 7.86 -9.35 -5.02
N LEU A 104 6.72 -9.38 -5.72
CA LEU A 104 5.40 -9.12 -5.13
C LEU A 104 5.04 -10.15 -4.04
N ILE A 105 5.33 -11.43 -4.27
CA ILE A 105 5.15 -12.49 -3.26
C ILE A 105 6.05 -12.23 -2.05
N ILE A 106 7.32 -11.89 -2.29
CA ILE A 106 8.30 -11.62 -1.22
C ILE A 106 7.87 -10.44 -0.35
N ILE A 107 7.43 -9.32 -0.95
CA ILE A 107 7.04 -8.13 -0.15
C ILE A 107 5.77 -8.40 0.69
N LEU A 108 4.81 -9.16 0.16
CA LEU A 108 3.59 -9.55 0.88
C LEU A 108 3.92 -10.46 2.08
N ALA A 109 4.85 -11.40 1.88
CA ALA A 109 5.33 -12.26 2.95
C ALA A 109 6.12 -11.50 4.04
N ARG A 110 6.81 -10.41 3.66
CA ARG A 110 7.61 -9.57 4.57
C ARG A 110 6.81 -8.50 5.31
N LEU A 111 5.49 -8.44 5.13
CA LEU A 111 4.65 -7.54 5.91
C LEU A 111 4.72 -7.89 7.42
N PRO A 112 4.60 -6.89 8.32
CA PRO A 112 4.55 -7.12 9.77
C PRO A 112 3.51 -8.16 10.19
N VAL A 113 2.35 -8.14 9.53
CA VAL A 113 1.37 -9.22 9.55
C VAL A 113 1.39 -9.86 8.17
N THR A 114 1.92 -11.08 8.09
CA THR A 114 2.21 -11.76 6.82
C THR A 114 0.96 -11.98 5.99
N VAL A 115 1.03 -11.64 4.70
CA VAL A 115 0.03 -11.99 3.70
C VAL A 115 0.65 -13.03 2.76
N VAL A 116 0.15 -14.26 2.81
CA VAL A 116 0.66 -15.36 1.99
C VAL A 116 -0.10 -15.43 0.68
N CYS A 117 0.63 -15.51 -0.43
CA CYS A 117 0.06 -15.70 -1.75
C CYS A 117 0.94 -16.61 -2.63
N THR A 118 0.32 -17.24 -3.61
CA THR A 118 0.97 -18.08 -4.61
C THR A 118 0.93 -17.43 -5.99
N LEU A 119 1.71 -17.95 -6.94
CA LEU A 119 1.69 -17.47 -8.34
C LEU A 119 0.30 -17.57 -8.98
N ASN A 120 -0.46 -18.61 -8.64
CA ASN A 120 -1.82 -18.78 -9.15
C ASN A 120 -2.79 -17.74 -8.56
N ASP A 121 -2.55 -17.30 -7.31
CA ASP A 121 -3.36 -16.25 -6.71
C ASP A 121 -3.17 -14.91 -7.42
N LEU A 122 -1.94 -14.63 -7.88
CA LEU A 122 -1.61 -13.41 -8.60
C LEU A 122 -2.09 -13.40 -10.07
N ARG A 123 -2.50 -14.55 -10.63
CA ARG A 123 -3.08 -14.62 -11.98
C ARG A 123 -4.60 -14.39 -12.02
N ASP A 124 -5.29 -14.50 -10.89
CA ASP A 124 -6.75 -14.37 -10.81
C ASP A 124 -7.15 -12.97 -10.32
N PRO A 125 -7.83 -12.14 -11.14
CA PRO A 125 -8.28 -10.81 -10.75
C PRO A 125 -9.12 -10.80 -9.47
N LYS A 126 -9.96 -11.81 -9.24
CA LYS A 126 -10.79 -11.91 -8.02
C LYS A 126 -9.97 -12.22 -6.78
N ARG A 127 -8.83 -12.88 -6.93
CA ARG A 127 -7.89 -13.12 -5.84
C ARG A 127 -7.08 -11.88 -5.52
N ILE A 128 -6.75 -11.06 -6.52
CA ILE A 128 -6.07 -9.78 -6.28
C ILE A 128 -6.93 -8.83 -5.45
N GLU A 129 -8.24 -8.77 -5.70
CA GLU A 129 -9.15 -7.98 -4.85
C GLU A 129 -9.09 -8.44 -3.39
N ARG A 130 -9.19 -9.76 -3.17
CA ARG A 130 -9.05 -10.34 -1.82
C ARG A 130 -7.68 -10.10 -1.20
N LEU A 131 -6.60 -10.17 -1.97
CA LEU A 131 -5.25 -9.86 -1.51
C LEU A 131 -5.13 -8.39 -1.11
N THR A 132 -5.78 -7.48 -1.83
CA THR A 132 -5.82 -6.06 -1.49
C THR A 132 -6.51 -5.85 -0.14
N ASP A 133 -7.63 -6.54 0.09
CA ASP A 133 -8.32 -6.52 1.39
C ASP A 133 -7.44 -7.10 2.51
N GLN A 134 -6.73 -8.20 2.27
CA GLN A 134 -5.81 -8.80 3.24
C GLN A 134 -4.62 -7.89 3.57
N VAL A 135 -4.08 -7.16 2.59
CA VAL A 135 -3.03 -6.16 2.81
C VAL A 135 -3.55 -5.03 3.70
N MET A 136 -4.79 -4.59 3.50
CA MET A 136 -5.43 -3.58 4.36
C MET A 136 -5.69 -4.11 5.78
N GLN A 137 -6.16 -5.35 5.93
CA GLN A 137 -6.31 -5.99 7.24
C GLN A 137 -4.95 -6.14 7.96
N SER A 138 -3.91 -6.51 7.22
CA SER A 138 -2.53 -6.56 7.72
C SER A 138 -2.05 -5.18 8.20
N CYS A 139 -2.41 -4.11 7.48
CA CYS A 139 -2.12 -2.73 7.88
C CYS A 139 -2.78 -2.40 9.22
N GLU A 140 -4.09 -2.62 9.34
CA GLU A 140 -4.85 -2.35 10.56
C GLU A 140 -4.30 -3.14 11.75
N ALA A 141 -4.05 -4.44 11.56
CA ALA A 141 -3.46 -5.29 12.60
C ALA A 141 -2.04 -4.82 13.00
N SER A 142 -1.22 -4.39 12.05
CA SER A 142 0.14 -3.87 12.35
C SER A 142 0.11 -2.59 13.19
N ILE A 143 -0.87 -1.71 12.94
CA ILE A 143 -1.09 -0.48 13.71
C ILE A 143 -1.55 -0.86 15.12
N GLN A 144 -2.51 -1.78 15.23
CA GLN A 144 -3.03 -2.24 16.52
C GLN A 144 -1.93 -2.85 17.41
N ILE A 145 -1.13 -3.77 16.86
CA ILE A 145 0.02 -4.38 17.55
C ILE A 145 1.01 -3.29 18.00
N SER A 146 1.25 -2.29 17.15
CA SER A 146 2.16 -1.19 17.46
C SER A 146 1.62 -0.27 18.57
N LEU A 147 0.31 -0.11 18.70
CA LEU A 147 -0.33 0.64 19.80
C LEU A 147 -0.19 -0.09 21.12
N GLU A 148 -0.41 -1.41 21.12
CA GLU A 148 -0.34 -2.25 22.32
C GLU A 148 1.09 -2.38 22.86
N THR A 149 2.08 -2.38 21.97
CA THR A 149 3.50 -2.55 22.34
C THR A 149 4.15 -1.27 22.88
N GLN A 150 3.59 -0.09 22.61
CA GLN A 150 4.17 1.18 23.05
C GLN A 150 3.64 1.58 24.44
N ASN A 151 4.50 1.48 25.47
CA ASN A 151 4.25 1.76 26.89
C ASN A 151 3.59 3.13 27.25
N GLY A 152 3.36 4.02 26.29
CA GLY A 152 2.67 5.32 26.48
C GLY A 152 1.16 5.32 26.20
N THR A 153 0.59 4.22 25.69
CA THR A 153 -0.85 4.15 25.35
C THR A 153 -1.76 3.83 26.53
N VAL A 154 -1.21 3.43 27.68
CA VAL A 154 -1.98 3.08 28.90
C VAL A 154 -2.90 4.24 29.35
N LEU A 155 -2.49 5.50 29.15
CA LEU A 155 -3.32 6.66 29.49
C LEU A 155 -4.45 6.96 28.47
N LEU A 156 -4.33 6.54 27.21
CA LEU A 156 -5.43 6.64 26.23
C LEU A 156 -6.53 5.61 26.52
N PHE A 157 -6.16 4.44 27.03
CA PHE A 157 -7.12 3.40 27.40
C PHE A 157 -7.79 3.62 28.76
N HIS A 158 -7.15 4.31 29.72
CA HIS A 158 -7.72 4.54 31.06
C HIS A 158 -8.72 5.70 31.18
N VAL A 159 -8.82 6.61 30.19
CA VAL A 159 -9.84 7.67 30.18
C VAL A 159 -11.19 7.17 29.65
N ASN A 160 -11.24 5.98 29.04
CA ASN A 160 -12.47 5.38 28.50
C ASN A 160 -13.00 4.22 29.35
N GLY A 161 -13.14 4.42 30.66
CA GLY A 161 -13.95 3.58 31.56
C GLY A 161 -15.46 3.65 31.28
N GLY A 162 -15.88 3.75 30.01
CA GLY A 162 -17.26 4.00 29.64
C GLY A 162 -17.59 4.02 28.14
N TYR A 163 -16.72 3.50 27.26
CA TYR A 163 -17.07 3.35 25.85
C TYR A 163 -16.72 1.95 25.33
N VAL A 164 -17.74 1.10 25.24
CA VAL A 164 -17.85 0.07 24.21
C VAL A 164 -18.04 0.80 22.88
N GLY A 165 -16.96 1.42 22.40
CA GLY A 165 -16.87 2.01 21.09
C GLY A 165 -16.45 0.90 20.15
N SER A 166 -17.42 0.21 19.55
CA SER A 166 -17.23 -0.60 18.36
C SER A 166 -16.20 0.08 17.47
N VAL A 167 -15.10 -0.62 17.14
CA VAL A 167 -14.32 -0.32 15.94
C VAL A 167 -15.38 -0.13 14.87
N LYS A 168 -15.62 1.12 14.47
CA LYS A 168 -16.46 1.38 13.32
C LYS A 168 -15.72 0.68 12.22
N ARG A 169 -16.27 -0.47 11.83
CA ARG A 169 -16.06 -1.12 10.54
C ARG A 169 -15.74 0.03 9.60
N VAL A 170 -14.54 0.07 9.02
CA VAL A 170 -14.21 0.99 7.92
C VAL A 170 -15.10 0.57 6.75
N SER A 171 -16.39 0.85 6.90
CA SER A 171 -17.45 0.70 5.94
C SER A 171 -17.62 2.10 5.41
N LYS A 172 -17.11 2.26 4.18
CA LYS A 172 -17.04 3.50 3.41
C LYS A 172 -15.91 4.43 3.84
N MET A 173 -14.66 3.96 3.74
CA MET A 173 -13.72 4.81 2.99
C MET A 173 -14.04 4.54 1.53
N ASN A 174 -14.47 5.58 0.83
CA ASN A 174 -14.93 5.53 -0.54
C ASN A 174 -14.11 4.54 -1.35
N ALA A 175 -14.78 3.59 -1.99
CA ALA A 175 -14.33 3.14 -3.30
C ALA A 175 -14.07 4.42 -4.08
N MET A 176 -12.80 4.85 -4.16
CA MET A 176 -12.39 5.60 -5.33
C MET A 176 -12.68 4.60 -6.44
N PRO A 177 -13.66 4.87 -7.31
CA PRO A 177 -13.78 4.02 -8.45
C PRO A 177 -12.46 4.26 -9.19
N TYR A 178 -11.64 3.22 -9.31
CA TYR A 178 -10.83 3.07 -10.51
C TYR A 178 -11.83 2.85 -11.65
N SER A 179 -12.57 3.92 -11.96
CA SER A 179 -13.47 4.03 -13.07
C SER A 179 -12.60 3.96 -14.29
N HIS A 180 -12.91 2.98 -15.13
CA HIS A 180 -12.59 2.93 -16.55
C HIS A 180 -12.72 4.32 -17.20
N ALA A 181 -11.66 5.12 -17.16
CA ALA A 181 -11.44 6.16 -18.13
C ALA A 181 -10.86 5.45 -19.36
N LYS A 182 -11.76 5.17 -20.31
CA LYS A 182 -11.43 4.75 -21.67
C LYS A 182 -10.31 5.66 -22.21
N GLY A 183 -9.42 5.03 -22.98
CA GLY A 183 -8.10 5.57 -23.31
C GLY A 183 -8.08 7.02 -23.77
N THR A 184 -7.14 7.77 -23.20
CA THR A 184 -6.32 8.84 -23.77
C THR A 184 -5.61 9.53 -22.60
N ALA A 185 -4.45 9.03 -22.20
CA ALA A 185 -3.62 9.69 -21.18
C ALA A 185 -2.12 9.53 -21.48
N LEU A 186 -1.77 9.78 -22.75
CA LEU A 186 -0.39 9.94 -23.19
C LEU A 186 -0.09 11.39 -23.65
N CYS A 187 -0.93 12.39 -23.30
CA CYS A 187 -0.77 13.77 -23.80
C CYS A 187 -0.77 14.92 -22.77
N TYR A 188 -0.76 14.70 -21.46
CA TYR A 188 -0.78 15.82 -20.48
C TYR A 188 0.49 15.99 -19.66
N ILE A 189 1.65 16.04 -20.33
CA ILE A 189 2.91 16.57 -19.74
C ILE A 189 3.41 17.84 -20.47
N PHE A 190 2.75 18.29 -21.54
CA PHE A 190 3.09 19.56 -22.22
C PHE A 190 1.89 20.51 -22.29
N ALA A 191 1.40 21.02 -21.15
CA ALA A 191 0.46 22.16 -21.15
C ALA A 191 0.30 22.86 -19.80
N ILE A 192 1.38 23.13 -19.04
CA ILE A 192 1.39 24.23 -18.05
C ILE A 192 2.78 24.88 -18.08
N ALA A 193 3.05 25.58 -19.18
CA ALA A 193 4.11 26.59 -19.29
C ALA A 193 3.78 27.50 -20.48
N SER A 194 2.83 28.40 -20.29
CA SER A 194 2.71 29.74 -20.90
C SER A 194 1.51 30.45 -20.28
#